data_AF-A0A2E1U740-F1
#
_entry.id   AF-A0A2E1U740-F1
#
_cell.length_a   1.000
_cell.length_b   1.000
_cell.length_c   1.000
_cell.angle_alpha   90.00
_cell.angle_beta   90.00
_cell.angle_gamma   90.00
#
_symmetry.space_group_name_H-M   'P 1'
#
loop_
_entity.id
_entity.type
_entity.pdbx_description
1 polymer ?
#
loop_
_entity_poly.entity_id
_entity_poly.type
_entity_poly.pdbx_seq_one_letter_code
_entity_poly.pdbx_strand_id
1 'polypeptide(L)'
;MILTTLLMCTLDRPLGAEEHRVRIPEFVVSGSVQPIALAGSCPAEISAHTDADFGGGQYTVQAGFAEQEVAAASWTLDPAVFPIQLDVAEMIFATSNTNVTTTTEWTFFVWSGTPASGNLVAQYSSDGELLPHIVLQPGTNGVNVQVLVDPDDPEQIIINDSGDATFSIGYRIDQHNNQTNNPCLVAPPSSQNAFPTTDVGGLQAPSQNWLFGVNCGFLGCPPNGGWATFADLNVLCRPSGDWVMRATWTSLSCNQTLGACCLPNGTCGLETSNDCATLGGLFEGDNVPCTNVECPPALGACCLSGTCSTQAADDCINSGGTWQGAGTLCSEIDCNAGGACCIPATGGCLSLPATDCGLVGGTFSGPGTTCGTTICFPEGACCLDDGTCVEPTTPEDCTGAGGVFQGDGTDCASTNCPDPEGACCVPTTGACLLLTNSNCGVVGGQYAGDGTICENECDSACPEDLDGSGAVEFADLIQLLSAFGPCDGCAEDLNASGAVEFNDLIALLSAWGEC
;
A
#
# COMPACT_ATOMS: atom_id res chain seq x y z
N MET A 1 -22.83 45.43 -24.69
CA MET A 1 -23.61 44.19 -24.56
C MET A 1 -24.70 44.42 -23.52
N ILE A 2 -25.97 44.46 -23.92
CA ILE A 2 -27.06 44.28 -22.93
C ILE A 2 -27.19 42.77 -22.87
N LEU A 3 -26.55 42.15 -21.88
CA LEU A 3 -26.91 40.79 -21.50
C LEU A 3 -28.36 40.89 -21.02
N THR A 4 -29.32 40.61 -21.90
CA THR A 4 -30.66 40.26 -21.44
C THR A 4 -30.49 38.96 -20.68
N THR A 5 -30.24 39.05 -19.38
CA THR A 5 -30.58 38.00 -18.43
C THR A 5 -32.06 37.71 -18.64
N LEU A 6 -32.38 36.66 -19.38
CA LEU A 6 -33.60 35.86 -19.24
C LEU A 6 -33.56 34.69 -20.24
N LEU A 7 -33.33 33.47 -19.74
CA LEU A 7 -34.41 32.50 -19.53
C LEU A 7 -33.86 31.40 -18.62
N MET A 8 -34.38 31.28 -17.40
CA MET A 8 -34.24 30.04 -16.62
C MET A 8 -34.73 28.90 -17.51
N CYS A 9 -33.87 27.93 -17.79
CA CYS A 9 -34.23 26.77 -18.58
C CYS A 9 -34.20 25.54 -17.69
N THR A 10 -35.35 24.89 -17.55
CA THR A 10 -35.46 23.61 -16.87
C THR A 10 -35.16 22.51 -17.88
N LEU A 11 -34.08 21.75 -17.69
CA LEU A 11 -33.83 20.54 -18.47
C LEU A 11 -34.65 19.40 -17.84
N ASP A 12 -35.90 19.26 -18.28
CA ASP A 12 -36.84 18.25 -17.75
C ASP A 12 -36.55 16.81 -18.22
N ARG A 13 -35.42 16.56 -18.88
CA ARG A 13 -34.99 15.25 -19.39
C ARG A 13 -33.58 14.91 -18.91
N PRO A 14 -33.30 13.64 -18.59
CA PRO A 14 -31.94 13.21 -18.28
C PRO A 14 -31.01 13.61 -19.43
N LEU A 15 -29.85 14.20 -19.10
CA LEU A 15 -28.77 14.40 -20.07
C LEU A 15 -28.58 13.06 -20.80
N GLY A 16 -28.70 13.08 -22.14
CA GLY A 16 -28.73 11.86 -22.94
C GLY A 16 -27.58 10.93 -22.57
N ALA A 17 -27.93 9.81 -21.94
CA ALA A 17 -27.01 8.98 -21.18
C ALA A 17 -26.01 8.15 -22.01
N GLU A 18 -25.78 8.42 -23.30
CA GLU A 18 -25.04 7.46 -24.15
C GLU A 18 -24.05 8.02 -25.21
N GLU A 19 -23.93 9.32 -25.52
CA GLU A 19 -23.25 9.67 -26.80
C GLU A 19 -22.03 10.59 -26.85
N HIS A 20 -21.53 11.23 -25.78
CA HIS A 20 -20.27 12.02 -25.87
C HIS A 20 -19.29 11.74 -24.72
N ARG A 21 -18.97 10.46 -24.50
CA ARG A 21 -17.72 10.09 -23.80
C ARG A 21 -16.62 9.96 -24.84
N VAL A 22 -15.71 10.92 -24.86
CA VAL A 22 -14.57 10.89 -25.77
C VAL A 22 -13.37 10.51 -24.93
N ARG A 23 -12.92 9.26 -25.08
CA ARG A 23 -11.53 8.91 -24.78
C ARG A 23 -10.69 9.42 -25.95
N ILE A 24 -9.47 9.87 -25.68
CA ILE A 24 -8.44 10.06 -26.70
C ILE A 24 -7.68 8.73 -26.80
N PRO A 25 -7.90 7.85 -27.80
CA PRO A 25 -7.23 6.55 -27.81
C PRO A 25 -6.35 6.37 -29.04
N GLU A 26 -5.10 5.98 -28.84
CA GLU A 26 -4.49 5.04 -29.78
C GLU A 26 -4.60 3.61 -29.22
N PHE A 27 -5.65 2.92 -29.68
CA PHE A 27 -5.83 1.46 -29.77
C PHE A 27 -6.62 0.67 -28.68
N VAL A 28 -7.20 -0.44 -29.14
CA VAL A 28 -8.38 -1.19 -28.67
C VAL A 28 -8.08 -2.29 -27.62
N VAL A 29 -8.93 -2.45 -26.58
CA VAL A 29 -9.28 -3.77 -26.00
C VAL A 29 -10.76 -3.86 -25.56
N SER A 30 -11.35 -5.02 -25.87
CA SER A 30 -12.72 -5.49 -25.61
C SER A 30 -13.00 -5.84 -24.14
N GLY A 31 -14.17 -5.44 -23.65
CA GLY A 31 -15.02 -6.27 -22.78
C GLY A 31 -14.81 -6.19 -21.25
N SER A 32 -15.95 -6.08 -20.56
CA SER A 32 -16.19 -6.14 -19.11
C SER A 32 -16.00 -4.82 -18.33
N VAL A 33 -17.10 -4.46 -17.65
CA VAL A 33 -17.25 -3.30 -16.78
C VAL A 33 -16.42 -3.53 -15.51
N GLN A 34 -15.31 -2.81 -15.40
CA GLN A 34 -14.72 -2.41 -14.13
C GLN A 34 -14.56 -0.88 -14.13
N PRO A 35 -14.69 -0.21 -12.97
CA PRO A 35 -14.52 1.23 -12.89
C PRO A 35 -13.13 1.58 -13.42
N ILE A 36 -13.10 2.49 -14.39
CA ILE A 36 -11.87 3.00 -15.00
C ILE A 36 -11.01 3.53 -13.85
N ALA A 37 -9.85 2.93 -13.64
CA ALA A 37 -8.80 3.53 -12.81
C ALA A 37 -8.43 4.85 -13.48
N LEU A 38 -8.96 5.96 -12.96
CA LEU A 38 -8.56 7.32 -13.33
C LEU A 38 -7.16 7.52 -12.75
N ALA A 39 -6.18 7.78 -13.60
CA ALA A 39 -4.79 7.47 -13.34
C ALA A 39 -3.98 8.67 -12.84
N GLY A 40 -3.61 8.59 -11.57
CA GLY A 40 -2.30 8.97 -11.05
C GLY A 40 -1.97 8.02 -9.87
N SER A 41 -0.81 8.16 -9.23
CA SER A 41 -0.41 7.30 -8.09
C SER A 41 -1.23 7.53 -6.81
N CYS A 42 -2.30 8.32 -6.87
CA CYS A 42 -3.05 8.85 -5.75
C CYS A 42 -4.55 8.92 -6.05
N PRO A 43 -5.41 9.10 -5.02
CA PRO A 43 -6.83 9.32 -5.24
C PRO A 43 -7.08 10.59 -6.06
N ALA A 44 -8.04 10.51 -6.98
CA ALA A 44 -8.49 11.66 -7.76
C ALA A 44 -9.35 12.59 -6.91
N GLU A 45 -9.11 13.89 -7.04
CA GLU A 45 -9.82 14.97 -6.35
C GLU A 45 -10.67 15.77 -7.34
N ILE A 46 -11.77 16.35 -6.87
CA ILE A 46 -12.70 17.13 -7.70
C ILE A 46 -12.69 18.59 -7.26
N SER A 47 -12.51 19.49 -8.23
CA SER A 47 -12.61 20.94 -8.04
C SER A 47 -13.77 21.49 -8.85
N ALA A 48 -14.74 22.09 -8.15
CA ALA A 48 -15.93 22.71 -8.72
C ALA A 48 -16.37 23.91 -7.86
N HIS A 49 -16.90 24.96 -8.48
CA HIS A 49 -17.54 26.08 -7.76
C HIS A 49 -19.07 25.97 -7.73
N THR A 50 -19.62 25.06 -8.52
CA THR A 50 -21.05 24.82 -8.66
C THR A 50 -21.53 23.68 -7.77
N ASP A 51 -22.79 23.73 -7.33
CA ASP A 51 -23.48 22.64 -6.63
C ASP A 51 -24.26 21.70 -7.57
N ALA A 52 -24.17 21.93 -8.88
CA ALA A 52 -24.78 21.07 -9.89
C ALA A 52 -24.27 19.63 -9.82
N ASP A 53 -25.17 18.67 -10.01
CA ASP A 53 -24.87 17.24 -10.06
C ASP A 53 -24.28 16.78 -11.42
N PHE A 54 -24.18 17.68 -12.40
CA PHE A 54 -23.83 17.41 -13.80
C PHE A 54 -24.73 16.34 -14.45
N GLY A 55 -25.96 16.20 -13.93
CA GLY A 55 -27.03 15.33 -14.39
C GLY A 55 -28.20 16.11 -15.02
N GLY A 56 -29.39 15.51 -15.06
CA GLY A 56 -30.59 16.24 -15.48
C GLY A 56 -31.00 17.23 -14.38
N GLY A 57 -31.18 18.51 -14.72
CA GLY A 57 -31.40 19.56 -13.71
C GLY A 57 -31.81 20.92 -14.25
N GLN A 58 -31.87 21.92 -13.37
CA GLN A 58 -32.15 23.31 -13.77
C GLN A 58 -30.84 24.06 -13.93
N TYR A 59 -30.68 24.73 -15.08
CA TYR A 59 -29.47 25.48 -15.40
C TYR A 59 -29.83 26.83 -16.04
N THR A 60 -28.99 27.83 -15.83
CA THR A 60 -29.15 29.14 -16.44
C THR A 60 -28.26 29.21 -17.69
N VAL A 61 -28.89 29.18 -18.86
CA VAL A 61 -28.19 29.30 -20.15
C VAL A 61 -27.69 30.74 -20.33
N GLN A 62 -26.38 30.91 -20.53
CA GLN A 62 -25.77 32.22 -20.75
C GLN A 62 -25.93 32.67 -22.21
N ALA A 63 -27.18 32.88 -22.60
CA ALA A 63 -27.54 33.33 -23.94
C ALA A 63 -26.91 34.69 -24.24
N GLY A 64 -26.25 34.78 -25.39
CA GLY A 64 -25.52 35.98 -25.82
C GLY A 64 -24.00 35.85 -25.75
N PHE A 65 -23.50 34.76 -25.17
CA PHE A 65 -22.08 34.41 -25.23
C PHE A 65 -21.64 34.25 -26.70
N ALA A 66 -20.69 35.06 -27.13
CA ALA A 66 -20.29 35.20 -28.53
C ALA A 66 -19.20 34.20 -28.93
N GLU A 67 -18.97 34.09 -30.24
CA GLU A 67 -17.75 33.43 -30.73
C GLU A 67 -16.53 34.20 -30.20
N GLN A 68 -15.46 33.45 -29.93
CA GLN A 68 -14.21 33.92 -29.33
C GLN A 68 -14.29 34.33 -27.86
N GLU A 69 -15.46 34.26 -27.22
CA GLU A 69 -15.55 34.40 -25.76
C GLU A 69 -15.17 33.09 -25.07
N VAL A 70 -14.60 33.19 -23.86
CA VAL A 70 -14.14 32.03 -23.07
C VAL A 70 -14.76 32.04 -21.69
N ALA A 71 -15.39 30.93 -21.30
CA ALA A 71 -15.86 30.67 -19.95
C ALA A 71 -14.78 29.85 -19.25
N ALA A 72 -14.27 30.33 -18.13
CA ALA A 72 -13.20 29.65 -17.40
C ALA A 72 -13.44 29.70 -15.89
N ALA A 73 -12.84 28.76 -15.17
CA ALA A 73 -12.76 28.78 -13.72
C ALA A 73 -11.35 28.44 -13.26
N SER A 74 -10.97 29.01 -12.11
CA SER A 74 -9.67 28.78 -11.48
C SER A 74 -9.84 28.20 -10.07
N TRP A 75 -8.93 27.34 -9.66
CA TRP A 75 -8.86 26.80 -8.30
C TRP A 75 -7.45 26.91 -7.76
N THR A 76 -7.33 27.45 -6.56
CA THR A 76 -6.08 27.47 -5.79
C THR A 76 -6.06 26.25 -4.89
N LEU A 77 -5.02 25.42 -5.02
CA LEU A 77 -4.82 24.21 -4.26
C LEU A 77 -3.67 24.41 -3.25
N ASP A 78 -3.41 23.38 -2.45
CA ASP A 78 -2.18 23.34 -1.65
C ASP A 78 -0.96 23.24 -2.59
N PRO A 79 0.07 24.10 -2.49
CA PRO A 79 1.28 23.98 -3.29
C PRO A 79 1.92 22.59 -3.25
N ALA A 80 1.75 21.85 -2.15
CA ALA A 80 2.32 20.51 -1.97
C ALA A 80 1.70 19.44 -2.89
N VAL A 81 0.50 19.66 -3.43
CA VAL A 81 -0.12 18.69 -4.35
C VAL A 81 0.43 18.77 -5.77
N PHE A 82 1.19 19.83 -6.12
CA PHE A 82 1.74 19.99 -7.46
C PHE A 82 3.06 19.21 -7.67
N PRO A 83 3.32 18.66 -8.88
CA PRO A 83 2.45 18.75 -10.05
C PRO A 83 1.22 17.86 -9.95
N ILE A 84 0.15 18.29 -10.60
CA ILE A 84 -1.09 17.52 -10.74
C ILE A 84 -1.27 17.09 -12.20
N GLN A 85 -1.89 15.94 -12.40
CA GLN A 85 -2.36 15.44 -13.68
C GLN A 85 -3.86 15.70 -13.79
N LEU A 86 -4.31 16.29 -14.89
CA LEU A 86 -5.74 16.48 -15.15
C LEU A 86 -6.32 15.18 -15.73
N ASP A 87 -7.31 14.60 -15.06
CA ASP A 87 -7.95 13.36 -15.49
C ASP A 87 -9.18 13.64 -16.37
N VAL A 88 -10.05 14.54 -15.89
CA VAL A 88 -11.31 14.88 -16.56
C VAL A 88 -11.62 16.36 -16.37
N ALA A 89 -12.03 17.03 -17.45
CA ALA A 89 -12.64 18.36 -17.40
C ALA A 89 -14.06 18.32 -17.96
N GLU A 90 -14.99 18.96 -17.26
CA GLU A 90 -16.42 18.92 -17.59
C GLU A 90 -17.06 20.30 -17.62
N MET A 91 -17.94 20.53 -18.60
CA MET A 91 -18.80 21.71 -18.65
C MET A 91 -20.16 21.41 -19.27
N ILE A 92 -21.24 21.93 -18.69
CA ILE A 92 -22.59 21.80 -19.26
C ILE A 92 -22.84 22.91 -20.29
N PHE A 93 -23.18 22.49 -21.51
CA PHE A 93 -23.72 23.35 -22.57
C PHE A 93 -25.20 23.01 -22.80
N ALA A 94 -26.00 24.04 -23.11
CA ALA A 94 -27.42 23.84 -23.34
C ALA A 94 -28.02 24.78 -24.39
N THR A 95 -29.15 24.36 -24.92
CA THR A 95 -30.05 25.10 -25.80
C THR A 95 -31.30 25.50 -25.02
N SER A 96 -31.95 26.60 -25.41
CA SER A 96 -33.18 27.10 -24.76
C SER A 96 -34.22 27.45 -25.80
N ASN A 97 -35.28 26.64 -25.89
CA ASN A 97 -36.36 26.79 -26.89
C ASN A 97 -35.85 26.94 -28.32
N THR A 98 -34.81 26.20 -28.68
CA THR A 98 -34.19 26.26 -30.00
C THR A 98 -35.11 25.62 -31.04
N ASN A 99 -35.21 26.20 -32.24
CA ASN A 99 -36.10 25.70 -33.31
C ASN A 99 -35.36 24.94 -34.43
N VAL A 100 -34.05 24.80 -34.30
CA VAL A 100 -33.15 24.10 -35.23
C VAL A 100 -32.24 23.16 -34.46
N THR A 101 -31.65 22.16 -35.13
CA THR A 101 -30.48 21.46 -34.59
C THR A 101 -29.31 22.44 -34.59
N THR A 102 -28.53 22.48 -33.52
CA THR A 102 -27.38 23.37 -33.38
C THR A 102 -26.10 22.57 -33.39
N THR A 103 -25.13 23.00 -34.18
CA THR A 103 -23.73 22.53 -34.09
C THR A 103 -22.87 23.68 -33.57
N THR A 104 -22.14 23.45 -32.48
CA THR A 104 -21.20 24.42 -31.91
C THR A 104 -19.80 23.83 -31.88
N GLU A 105 -18.85 24.53 -32.50
CA GLU A 105 -17.42 24.22 -32.45
C GLU A 105 -16.79 24.95 -31.27
N TRP A 106 -15.90 24.29 -30.54
CA TRP A 106 -15.40 24.76 -29.25
C TRP A 106 -13.94 24.37 -29.01
N THR A 107 -13.24 25.16 -28.22
CA THR A 107 -11.86 24.90 -27.80
C THR A 107 -11.79 24.78 -26.29
N PHE A 108 -11.14 23.72 -25.81
CA PHE A 108 -10.75 23.50 -24.41
C PHE A 108 -9.38 24.09 -24.12
N PHE A 109 -9.20 24.64 -22.91
CA PHE A 109 -7.94 25.21 -22.44
C PHE A 109 -7.64 24.76 -21.01
N VAL A 110 -6.36 24.60 -20.71
CA VAL A 110 -5.82 24.36 -19.37
C VAL A 110 -4.67 25.33 -19.11
N TRP A 111 -4.67 25.97 -17.95
CA TRP A 111 -3.61 26.87 -17.50
C TRP A 111 -3.01 26.43 -16.17
N SER A 112 -1.70 26.62 -16.04
CA SER A 112 -0.97 26.71 -14.76
C SER A 112 -1.01 28.19 -14.34
N GLY A 113 -1.74 28.48 -13.28
CA GLY A 113 -2.16 29.81 -12.85
C GLY A 113 -3.58 30.18 -13.32
N THR A 114 -3.93 31.47 -13.18
CA THR A 114 -5.22 32.02 -13.67
C THR A 114 -5.24 32.14 -15.20
N PRO A 115 -6.40 32.18 -15.87
CA PRO A 115 -6.44 32.34 -17.34
C PRO A 115 -5.91 33.70 -17.83
N ALA A 116 -5.86 34.71 -16.95
CA ALA A 116 -5.43 36.07 -17.29
C ALA A 116 -3.90 36.26 -17.29
N SER A 117 -3.18 35.51 -16.45
CA SER A 117 -1.73 35.70 -16.24
C SER A 117 -0.93 34.40 -16.21
N GLY A 118 -1.59 33.25 -16.15
CA GLY A 118 -0.97 31.93 -16.09
C GLY A 118 -0.44 31.46 -17.45
N ASN A 119 0.33 30.37 -17.40
CA ASN A 119 0.89 29.72 -18.57
C ASN A 119 -0.13 28.74 -19.16
N LEU A 120 -0.35 28.80 -20.48
CA LEU A 120 -1.17 27.83 -21.18
C LEU A 120 -0.45 26.48 -21.20
N VAL A 121 -1.06 25.46 -20.60
CA VAL A 121 -0.55 24.09 -20.51
C VAL A 121 -1.05 23.25 -21.69
N ALA A 122 -2.35 23.33 -21.98
CA ALA A 122 -2.97 22.56 -23.04
C ALA A 122 -4.09 23.33 -23.73
N GLN A 123 -4.27 23.05 -25.03
CA GLN A 123 -5.35 23.61 -25.84
C GLN A 123 -5.77 22.61 -26.91
N TYR A 124 -7.06 22.27 -26.96
CA TYR A 124 -7.61 21.33 -27.94
C TYR A 124 -8.93 21.86 -28.51
N SER A 125 -9.11 21.78 -29.82
CA SER A 125 -10.31 22.27 -30.51
C SER A 125 -11.14 21.11 -31.02
N SER A 126 -12.46 21.24 -30.99
CA SER A 126 -13.37 20.28 -31.60
C SER A 126 -13.16 20.23 -33.12
N ASP A 127 -12.94 19.05 -33.66
CA ASP A 127 -12.70 18.79 -35.08
C ASP A 127 -13.77 17.87 -35.69
N GLY A 128 -14.70 17.38 -34.87
CA GLY A 128 -15.75 16.45 -35.29
C GLY A 128 -15.27 15.01 -35.46
N GLU A 129 -14.00 14.72 -35.20
CA GLU A 129 -13.40 13.39 -35.30
C GLU A 129 -12.92 12.92 -33.93
N LEU A 130 -11.87 13.54 -33.38
CA LEU A 130 -11.37 13.22 -32.05
C LEU A 130 -12.19 13.95 -31.00
N LEU A 131 -12.40 15.26 -31.16
CA LEU A 131 -13.24 16.05 -30.27
C LEU A 131 -14.54 16.43 -31.02
N PRO A 132 -15.68 15.83 -30.66
CA PRO A 132 -16.94 16.08 -31.34
C PRO A 132 -17.42 17.51 -31.09
N HIS A 133 -18.03 18.09 -32.11
CA HIS A 133 -18.79 19.33 -31.95
C HIS A 133 -19.99 19.09 -31.03
N ILE A 134 -20.46 20.15 -30.36
CA ILE A 134 -21.68 20.07 -29.56
C ILE A 134 -22.86 20.11 -30.51
N VAL A 135 -23.54 18.97 -30.69
CA VAL A 135 -24.74 18.85 -31.51
C VAL A 135 -25.97 18.64 -30.63
N LEU A 136 -26.85 19.64 -30.58
CA LEU A 136 -28.09 19.59 -29.79
C LEU A 136 -29.32 19.70 -30.70
N GLN A 137 -30.32 18.87 -30.44
CA GLN A 137 -31.56 18.85 -31.20
C GLN A 137 -32.44 20.08 -30.90
N PRO A 138 -33.44 20.40 -31.75
CA PRO A 138 -34.42 21.43 -31.43
C PRO A 138 -35.09 21.19 -30.06
N GLY A 139 -35.39 22.29 -29.37
CA GLY A 139 -35.99 22.31 -28.04
C GLY A 139 -35.05 22.89 -26.99
N THR A 140 -35.30 22.51 -25.74
CA THR A 140 -34.42 22.77 -24.61
C THR A 140 -33.71 21.47 -24.29
N ASN A 141 -32.43 21.40 -24.62
CA ASN A 141 -31.58 20.22 -24.45
C ASN A 141 -30.23 20.64 -23.85
N GLY A 142 -29.57 19.70 -23.18
CA GLY A 142 -28.28 19.93 -22.55
C GLY A 142 -27.35 18.75 -22.79
N VAL A 143 -26.05 19.02 -22.76
CA VAL A 143 -24.99 18.02 -22.83
C VAL A 143 -23.92 18.34 -21.79
N ASN A 144 -23.43 17.30 -21.14
CA ASN A 144 -22.19 17.37 -20.38
C ASN A 144 -21.02 17.11 -21.32
N VAL A 145 -20.25 18.15 -21.62
CA VAL A 145 -19.03 18.03 -22.41
C VAL A 145 -17.92 17.55 -21.49
N GLN A 146 -17.50 16.30 -21.67
CA GLN A 146 -16.43 15.69 -20.90
C GLN A 146 -15.18 15.54 -21.77
N VAL A 147 -14.09 16.20 -21.36
CA VAL A 147 -12.75 15.99 -21.92
C VAL A 147 -12.05 15.03 -20.97
N LEU A 148 -11.88 13.78 -21.39
CA LEU A 148 -11.15 12.77 -20.63
C LEU A 148 -9.75 12.63 -21.22
N VAL A 149 -8.73 12.71 -20.36
CA VAL A 149 -7.35 12.37 -20.72
C VAL A 149 -7.21 10.86 -20.51
N ASP A 150 -6.80 10.12 -21.54
CA ASP A 150 -6.64 8.67 -21.40
C ASP A 150 -5.43 8.37 -20.51
N PRO A 151 -5.56 7.54 -19.46
CA PRO A 151 -4.45 7.08 -18.62
C PRO A 151 -3.22 6.55 -19.35
N ASP A 152 -3.42 5.92 -20.51
CA ASP A 152 -2.35 5.30 -21.31
C ASP A 152 -1.81 6.26 -22.39
N ASP A 153 -2.32 7.50 -22.45
CA ASP A 153 -1.84 8.51 -23.39
C ASP A 153 -0.38 8.91 -23.05
N PRO A 154 0.57 8.83 -24.01
CA PRO A 154 1.92 9.34 -23.78
C PRO A 154 1.98 10.85 -23.52
N GLU A 155 0.95 11.61 -23.90
CA GLU A 155 0.85 13.06 -23.79
C GLU A 155 -0.15 13.48 -22.69
N GLN A 156 0.16 13.10 -21.44
CA GLN A 156 -0.61 13.51 -20.27
C GLN A 156 -0.61 15.04 -20.07
N ILE A 157 -1.74 15.58 -19.57
CA ILE A 157 -1.85 17.00 -19.18
C ILE A 157 -1.34 17.18 -17.74
N ILE A 158 -0.05 17.46 -17.61
CA ILE A 158 0.61 17.72 -16.33
C ILE A 158 0.68 19.23 -16.07
N ILE A 159 0.12 19.66 -14.95
CA ILE A 159 0.09 21.05 -14.49
C ILE A 159 1.08 21.19 -13.34
N ASN A 160 2.12 21.99 -13.56
CA ASN A 160 3.10 22.34 -12.53
C ASN A 160 2.64 23.59 -11.77
N ASP A 161 3.14 23.78 -10.54
CA ASP A 161 2.93 25.03 -9.80
C ASP A 161 3.75 26.17 -10.45
N SER A 162 3.05 27.25 -10.82
CA SER A 162 3.64 28.51 -11.30
C SER A 162 4.07 29.48 -10.19
N GLY A 163 3.91 29.09 -8.92
CA GLY A 163 4.20 29.88 -7.73
C GLY A 163 2.97 30.54 -7.11
N ASP A 164 1.78 30.36 -7.71
CA ASP A 164 0.48 30.81 -7.19
C ASP A 164 -0.45 29.63 -6.82
N ALA A 165 0.05 28.39 -6.89
CA ALA A 165 -0.64 27.15 -6.57
C ALA A 165 -2.05 27.06 -7.19
N THR A 166 -2.22 27.68 -8.37
CA THR A 166 -3.51 27.81 -9.02
C THR A 166 -3.47 27.08 -10.35
N PHE A 167 -4.57 26.44 -10.73
CA PHE A 167 -4.79 25.98 -12.09
C PHE A 167 -6.16 26.45 -12.57
N SER A 168 -6.33 26.50 -13.89
CA SER A 168 -7.60 26.90 -14.50
C SER A 168 -7.95 26.04 -15.70
N ILE A 169 -9.23 25.86 -15.94
CA ILE A 169 -9.75 25.27 -17.17
C ILE A 169 -10.73 26.22 -17.84
N GLY A 170 -10.94 26.10 -19.15
CA GLY A 170 -11.91 26.94 -19.84
C GLY A 170 -12.33 26.41 -21.21
N TYR A 171 -13.46 26.93 -21.67
CA TYR A 171 -14.10 26.56 -22.92
C TYR A 171 -14.42 27.82 -23.72
N ARG A 172 -13.93 27.87 -24.96
CA ARG A 172 -14.25 28.91 -25.94
C ARG A 172 -15.25 28.39 -26.94
N ILE A 173 -16.16 29.24 -27.38
CA ILE A 173 -16.94 28.97 -28.59
C ILE A 173 -16.15 29.49 -29.79
N ASP A 174 -15.73 28.58 -30.67
CA ASP A 174 -15.02 28.93 -31.90
C ASP A 174 -16.01 29.35 -32.98
N GLN A 175 -17.07 28.55 -33.14
CA GLN A 175 -18.12 28.77 -34.12
C GLN A 175 -19.47 28.38 -33.55
N HIS A 176 -20.43 29.30 -33.66
CA HIS A 176 -21.84 29.06 -33.39
C HIS A 176 -22.53 28.44 -34.61
N ASN A 177 -23.66 27.78 -34.38
CA ASN A 177 -24.54 27.31 -35.46
C ASN A 177 -25.06 28.48 -36.31
N ASN A 178 -25.38 29.61 -35.67
CA ASN A 178 -25.74 30.85 -36.33
C ASN A 178 -25.23 32.06 -35.53
N GLN A 179 -24.18 32.71 -36.02
CA GLN A 179 -23.63 33.93 -35.43
C GLN A 179 -24.16 35.20 -36.12
N THR A 180 -24.31 36.26 -35.33
CA THR A 180 -24.55 37.62 -35.83
C THR A 180 -23.28 38.28 -36.34
N ASN A 181 -23.38 39.13 -37.37
CA ASN A 181 -22.23 39.85 -37.92
C ASN A 181 -21.43 40.68 -36.90
N ASN A 182 -22.09 41.17 -35.84
CA ASN A 182 -21.43 41.91 -34.77
C ASN A 182 -22.08 41.57 -33.42
N PRO A 183 -21.48 40.66 -32.62
CA PRO A 183 -22.03 40.23 -31.34
C PRO A 183 -22.13 41.36 -30.31
N CYS A 184 -21.38 42.45 -30.49
CA CYS A 184 -21.44 43.61 -29.60
C CYS A 184 -22.73 44.43 -29.75
N LEU A 185 -23.37 44.36 -30.92
CA LEU A 185 -24.58 45.12 -31.25
C LEU A 185 -25.83 44.25 -31.22
N VAL A 186 -25.72 42.99 -31.62
CA VAL A 186 -26.81 42.02 -31.66
C VAL A 186 -26.29 40.74 -31.07
N ALA A 187 -26.92 40.22 -30.01
CA ALA A 187 -26.49 38.97 -29.41
C ALA A 187 -26.70 37.79 -30.37
N PRO A 188 -25.84 36.74 -30.33
CA PRO A 188 -26.10 35.47 -30.99
C PRO A 188 -27.52 34.97 -30.69
N PRO A 189 -28.30 34.51 -31.69
CA PRO A 189 -29.70 34.15 -31.46
C PRO A 189 -29.82 32.95 -30.51
N SER A 190 -30.51 33.15 -29.38
CA SER A 190 -30.69 32.09 -28.38
C SER A 190 -31.47 30.88 -28.90
N SER A 191 -32.38 31.10 -29.84
CA SER A 191 -33.22 30.05 -30.42
C SER A 191 -32.52 29.22 -31.51
N GLN A 192 -31.24 29.46 -31.77
CA GLN A 192 -30.49 28.81 -32.86
C GLN A 192 -29.09 28.35 -32.45
N ASN A 193 -28.71 28.46 -31.17
CA ASN A 193 -27.36 28.14 -30.69
C ASN A 193 -27.38 27.44 -29.33
N ALA A 194 -26.30 26.72 -29.03
CA ALA A 194 -25.99 26.21 -27.70
C ALA A 194 -25.03 27.17 -26.99
N PHE A 195 -25.16 27.28 -25.66
CA PHE A 195 -24.36 28.19 -24.84
C PHE A 195 -23.88 27.52 -23.56
N PRO A 196 -22.79 28.01 -22.96
CA PRO A 196 -22.38 27.60 -21.62
C PRO A 196 -23.46 27.94 -20.60
N THR A 197 -23.46 27.21 -19.49
CA THR A 197 -24.46 27.35 -18.42
C THR A 197 -23.84 27.72 -17.08
N THR A 198 -24.62 28.43 -16.27
CA THR A 198 -24.35 28.59 -14.83
C THR A 198 -25.41 27.88 -14.01
N ASP A 199 -25.11 27.57 -12.76
CA ASP A 199 -26.10 27.02 -11.84
C ASP A 199 -27.19 28.04 -11.47
N VAL A 200 -28.15 27.56 -10.67
CA VAL A 200 -29.27 28.32 -10.12
C VAL A 200 -29.11 28.62 -8.63
N GLY A 201 -28.06 28.08 -7.99
CA GLY A 201 -27.76 28.24 -6.55
C GLY A 201 -27.27 29.66 -6.20
N GLY A 202 -26.85 30.42 -7.21
CA GLY A 202 -26.39 31.79 -7.08
C GLY A 202 -24.87 31.89 -6.99
N LEU A 203 -24.30 33.02 -7.40
CA LEU A 203 -22.86 33.21 -7.57
C LEU A 203 -22.07 33.15 -6.25
N GLN A 204 -21.44 32.02 -5.96
CA GLN A 204 -20.63 31.77 -4.76
C GLN A 204 -19.15 32.07 -4.94
N ALA A 205 -18.59 31.91 -6.15
CA ALA A 205 -17.17 32.08 -6.43
C ALA A 205 -16.90 33.22 -7.45
N PRO A 206 -17.33 34.47 -7.17
CA PRO A 206 -17.26 35.57 -8.13
C PRO A 206 -15.83 35.92 -8.57
N SER A 207 -14.83 35.66 -7.71
CA SER A 207 -13.42 35.95 -8.03
C SER A 207 -12.71 34.79 -8.74
N GLN A 208 -13.36 33.64 -8.89
CA GLN A 208 -12.79 32.43 -9.47
C GLN A 208 -13.51 31.98 -10.74
N ASN A 209 -14.68 32.55 -11.04
CA ASN A 209 -15.30 32.47 -12.36
C ASN A 209 -14.80 33.59 -13.25
N TRP A 210 -14.39 33.23 -14.46
CA TRP A 210 -13.77 34.11 -15.43
C TRP A 210 -14.57 34.16 -16.72
N LEU A 211 -14.51 35.32 -17.35
CA LEU A 211 -14.98 35.55 -18.71
C LEU A 211 -13.85 36.23 -19.50
N PHE A 212 -13.48 35.65 -20.64
CA PHE A 212 -12.83 36.39 -21.70
C PHE A 212 -13.92 36.96 -22.60
N GLY A 213 -14.15 38.27 -22.54
CA GLY A 213 -15.12 38.92 -23.40
C GLY A 213 -14.48 39.49 -24.66
N VAL A 214 -15.19 39.46 -25.78
CA VAL A 214 -14.75 40.14 -26.99
C VAL A 214 -14.75 41.66 -26.77
N ASN A 215 -13.88 42.38 -27.49
CA ASN A 215 -13.76 43.83 -27.32
C ASN A 215 -14.95 44.57 -27.95
N CYS A 216 -15.97 44.85 -27.13
CA CYS A 216 -17.13 45.66 -27.48
C CYS A 216 -17.03 47.12 -27.01
N GLY A 217 -15.79 47.63 -26.86
CA GLY A 217 -15.51 48.96 -26.30
C GLY A 217 -15.93 49.08 -24.83
N PHE A 218 -16.07 50.32 -24.34
CA PHE A 218 -16.34 50.61 -22.93
C PHE A 218 -17.67 50.01 -22.39
N LEU A 219 -18.63 49.70 -23.28
CA LEU A 219 -19.90 49.05 -22.92
C LEU A 219 -19.88 47.52 -23.10
N GLY A 220 -18.70 46.94 -23.32
CA GLY A 220 -18.46 45.51 -23.35
C GLY A 220 -18.44 44.88 -21.96
N CYS A 221 -18.40 43.55 -21.93
CA CYS A 221 -18.36 42.75 -20.71
C CYS A 221 -17.25 41.71 -20.80
N PRO A 222 -16.04 41.99 -20.28
CA PRO A 222 -15.64 43.22 -19.57
C PRO A 222 -15.48 44.45 -20.49
N PRO A 223 -15.42 45.68 -19.93
CA PRO A 223 -15.16 46.89 -20.71
C PRO A 223 -13.84 46.77 -21.50
N ASN A 224 -13.92 46.97 -22.82
CA ASN A 224 -12.83 46.79 -23.79
C ASN A 224 -12.37 45.33 -24.00
N GLY A 225 -13.13 44.35 -23.51
CA GLY A 225 -12.85 42.92 -23.68
C GLY A 225 -11.65 42.43 -22.85
N GLY A 226 -11.23 41.20 -23.12
CA GLY A 226 -10.19 40.51 -22.37
C GLY A 226 -10.73 39.75 -21.16
N TRP A 227 -9.83 39.30 -20.30
CA TRP A 227 -10.16 38.55 -19.10
C TRP A 227 -10.67 39.45 -17.98
N ALA A 228 -11.75 39.02 -17.34
CA ALA A 228 -12.21 39.54 -16.07
C ALA A 228 -12.83 38.43 -15.22
N THR A 229 -12.70 38.55 -13.90
CA THR A 229 -13.49 37.74 -12.98
C THR A 229 -14.94 38.22 -12.99
N PHE A 230 -15.88 37.37 -12.58
CA PHE A 230 -17.27 37.81 -12.39
C PHE A 230 -17.37 38.94 -11.35
N ALA A 231 -16.51 38.97 -10.34
CA ALA A 231 -16.42 40.04 -9.35
C ALA A 231 -16.10 41.41 -9.98
N ASP A 232 -15.36 41.42 -11.08
CA ASP A 232 -14.96 42.63 -11.81
C ASP A 232 -15.93 43.00 -12.94
N LEU A 233 -16.85 42.11 -13.32
CA LEU A 233 -17.88 42.38 -14.32
C LEU A 233 -18.93 43.37 -13.80
N ASN A 234 -19.42 44.24 -14.67
CA ASN A 234 -20.60 45.06 -14.37
C ASN A 234 -21.79 44.15 -14.07
N VAL A 235 -22.57 44.47 -13.02
CA VAL A 235 -23.79 43.75 -12.64
C VAL A 235 -24.78 43.55 -13.79
N LEU A 236 -24.75 44.40 -14.81
CA LEU A 236 -25.61 44.29 -16.00
C LEU A 236 -25.30 43.07 -16.88
N CYS A 237 -24.14 42.45 -16.73
CA CYS A 237 -23.70 41.31 -17.54
C CYS A 237 -22.97 40.23 -16.74
N ARG A 238 -22.89 40.40 -15.42
CA ARG A 238 -22.40 39.39 -14.51
C ARG A 238 -23.43 38.26 -14.44
N PRO A 239 -23.05 37.01 -14.72
CA PRO A 239 -23.94 35.88 -14.50
C PRO A 239 -24.37 35.76 -13.04
N SER A 240 -25.57 35.21 -12.82
CA SER A 240 -26.16 35.11 -11.49
C SER A 240 -25.69 33.89 -10.68
N GLY A 241 -25.07 32.90 -11.33
CA GLY A 241 -24.54 31.66 -10.73
C GLY A 241 -23.10 31.39 -11.14
N ASP A 242 -22.50 30.35 -10.60
CA ASP A 242 -21.17 29.87 -10.97
C ASP A 242 -21.22 29.08 -12.28
N TRP A 243 -20.14 29.06 -13.06
CA TRP A 243 -20.05 28.21 -14.24
C TRP A 243 -20.28 26.75 -13.85
N VAL A 244 -21.12 26.04 -14.61
CA VAL A 244 -21.35 24.60 -14.39
C VAL A 244 -20.18 23.85 -14.99
N MET A 245 -19.08 23.85 -14.24
CA MET A 245 -17.74 23.47 -14.65
C MET A 245 -17.04 22.76 -13.49
N ARG A 246 -16.37 21.64 -13.79
CA ARG A 246 -15.50 20.97 -12.82
C ARG A 246 -14.28 20.32 -13.47
N ALA A 247 -13.22 20.15 -12.68
CA ALA A 247 -12.06 19.35 -13.02
C ALA A 247 -11.89 18.22 -12.01
N THR A 248 -11.57 17.03 -12.51
CA THR A 248 -11.05 15.91 -11.74
C THR A 248 -9.56 15.81 -12.02
N TRP A 249 -8.73 15.75 -10.98
CA TRP A 249 -7.28 15.73 -11.10
C TRP A 249 -6.66 14.83 -10.05
N THR A 250 -5.47 14.33 -10.35
CA THR A 250 -4.70 13.49 -9.45
C THR A 250 -3.33 14.11 -9.19
N SER A 251 -2.90 14.16 -7.93
CA SER A 251 -1.55 14.65 -7.61
C SER A 251 -0.48 13.64 -8.03
N LEU A 252 0.64 14.15 -8.53
CA LEU A 252 1.86 13.38 -8.82
C LEU A 252 2.91 13.52 -7.70
N SER A 253 2.64 14.37 -6.72
CA SER A 253 3.54 14.75 -5.61
C SER A 253 3.09 14.26 -4.24
N CYS A 254 1.99 13.51 -4.17
CA CYS A 254 1.63 12.76 -2.98
C CYS A 254 2.68 11.66 -2.76
N ASN A 255 3.79 12.08 -2.16
CA ASN A 255 4.56 11.23 -1.30
C ASN A 255 3.54 10.59 -0.37
N GLN A 256 3.30 9.30 -0.54
CA GLN A 256 2.55 8.47 0.38
C GLN A 256 3.31 8.52 1.70
N THR A 257 3.15 9.60 2.48
CA THR A 257 3.85 9.76 3.75
C THR A 257 3.20 8.78 4.69
N LEU A 258 3.84 7.63 4.83
CA LEU A 258 3.41 6.60 5.76
C LEU A 258 3.34 7.23 7.15
N GLY A 259 2.21 7.00 7.81
CA GLY A 259 1.98 7.35 9.20
C GLY A 259 1.62 6.11 9.99
N ALA A 260 1.78 6.19 11.30
CA ALA A 260 1.34 5.16 12.22
C ALA A 260 -0.17 4.95 12.08
N CYS A 261 -0.55 3.72 11.82
CA CYS A 261 -1.92 3.25 11.75
C CYS A 261 -2.17 2.23 12.86
N CYS A 262 -3.01 2.58 13.82
CA CYS A 262 -3.41 1.67 14.89
C CYS A 262 -4.55 0.77 14.42
N LEU A 263 -4.22 -0.49 14.16
CA LEU A 263 -5.19 -1.49 13.71
C LEU A 263 -6.03 -2.05 14.87
N PRO A 264 -7.24 -2.56 14.61
CA PRO A 264 -8.12 -3.13 15.65
C PRO A 264 -7.52 -4.28 16.45
N ASN A 265 -6.52 -4.97 15.90
CA ASN A 265 -5.77 -6.03 16.57
C ASN A 265 -4.67 -5.50 17.50
N GLY A 266 -4.62 -4.18 17.75
CA GLY A 266 -3.65 -3.51 18.60
C GLY A 266 -2.26 -3.35 17.99
N THR A 267 -2.06 -3.76 16.73
CA THR A 267 -0.78 -3.57 16.04
C THR A 267 -0.70 -2.19 15.40
N CYS A 268 0.51 -1.63 15.34
CA CYS A 268 0.79 -0.43 14.58
C CYS A 268 1.43 -0.80 13.24
N GLY A 269 0.81 -0.41 12.13
CA GLY A 269 1.38 -0.48 10.79
C GLY A 269 1.82 0.91 10.31
N LEU A 270 2.80 0.96 9.41
CA LEU A 270 3.08 2.17 8.64
C LEU A 270 2.24 2.09 7.37
N GLU A 271 1.15 2.82 7.36
CA GLU A 271 0.17 2.82 6.26
C GLU A 271 -0.08 4.25 5.80
N THR A 272 -0.79 4.40 4.69
CA THR A 272 -1.32 5.70 4.29
C THR A 272 -2.61 5.99 5.08
N SER A 273 -3.04 7.25 5.15
CA SER A 273 -4.31 7.60 5.81
C SER A 273 -5.50 6.81 5.24
N ASN A 274 -5.53 6.62 3.91
CA ASN A 274 -6.60 5.91 3.23
C ASN A 274 -6.52 4.38 3.44
N ASP A 275 -5.33 3.79 3.35
CA ASP A 275 -5.16 2.35 3.61
C ASP A 275 -5.45 2.02 5.08
N CYS A 276 -5.05 2.90 5.99
CA CYS A 276 -5.36 2.78 7.41
C CYS A 276 -6.88 2.73 7.67
N ALA A 277 -7.64 3.64 7.04
CA ALA A 277 -9.10 3.65 7.15
C ALA A 277 -9.71 2.38 6.52
N THR A 278 -9.15 1.90 5.41
CA THR A 278 -9.63 0.68 4.71
C THR A 278 -9.41 -0.58 5.55
N LEU A 279 -8.34 -0.62 6.35
CA LEU A 279 -8.04 -1.67 7.31
C LEU A 279 -8.82 -1.53 8.64
N GLY A 280 -9.70 -0.52 8.75
CA GLY A 280 -10.46 -0.23 9.96
C GLY A 280 -9.62 0.31 11.11
N GLY A 281 -8.43 0.83 10.83
CA GLY A 281 -7.51 1.40 11.80
C GLY A 281 -7.72 2.89 12.03
N LEU A 282 -7.08 3.40 13.10
CA LEU A 282 -7.00 4.83 13.43
C LEU A 282 -5.66 5.38 12.96
N PHE A 283 -5.68 6.39 12.08
CA PHE A 283 -4.48 7.04 11.56
C PHE A 283 -4.03 8.18 12.49
N GLU A 284 -2.76 8.16 12.88
CA GLU A 284 -2.20 9.10 13.88
C GLU A 284 -1.54 10.34 13.26
N GLY A 285 -1.45 10.38 11.93
CA GLY A 285 -0.93 11.52 11.16
C GLY A 285 0.34 11.19 10.37
N ASP A 286 0.65 12.06 9.41
CA ASP A 286 1.74 11.85 8.45
C ASP A 286 3.12 11.87 9.12
N ASN A 287 4.00 10.95 8.71
CA ASN A 287 5.37 10.79 9.22
C ASN A 287 5.45 10.53 10.75
N VAL A 288 4.34 10.15 11.37
CA VAL A 288 4.34 9.66 12.76
C VAL A 288 4.83 8.21 12.73
N PRO A 289 6.01 7.88 13.29
CA PRO A 289 6.47 6.49 13.30
C PRO A 289 5.71 5.70 14.37
N CYS A 290 5.47 4.40 14.12
CA CYS A 290 4.85 3.51 15.10
C CYS A 290 5.59 3.43 16.44
N THR A 291 6.88 3.79 16.48
CA THR A 291 7.66 3.86 17.72
C THR A 291 7.19 4.97 18.68
N ASN A 292 6.45 5.95 18.18
CA ASN A 292 5.99 7.10 18.95
C ASN A 292 4.49 7.05 19.28
N VAL A 293 3.83 5.95 18.90
CA VAL A 293 2.38 5.76 19.07
C VAL A 293 2.15 4.54 19.92
N GLU A 294 1.33 4.69 20.95
CA GLU A 294 0.86 3.60 21.77
C GLU A 294 -0.56 3.26 21.35
N CYS A 295 -0.70 2.23 20.51
CA CYS A 295 -2.00 1.82 20.02
C CYS A 295 -2.85 1.21 21.14
N PRO A 296 -4.19 1.38 21.11
CA PRO A 296 -5.08 0.74 22.06
C PRO A 296 -4.88 -0.78 22.07
N PRO A 297 -4.95 -1.45 23.24
CA PRO A 297 -4.80 -2.90 23.31
C PRO A 297 -5.87 -3.60 22.48
N ALA A 298 -5.48 -4.71 21.85
CA ALA A 298 -6.36 -5.51 21.02
C ALA A 298 -7.61 -5.95 21.79
N LEU A 299 -8.79 -5.47 21.36
CA LEU A 299 -10.07 -5.87 21.95
C LEU A 299 -10.59 -7.15 21.26
N GLY A 300 -11.38 -7.91 21.99
CA GLY A 300 -11.86 -9.22 21.55
C GLY A 300 -12.85 -9.80 22.56
N ALA A 301 -13.50 -10.89 22.18
CA ALA A 301 -14.49 -11.57 23.00
C ALA A 301 -13.82 -12.29 24.18
N CYS A 302 -14.33 -12.04 25.37
CA CYS A 302 -13.95 -12.67 26.61
C CYS A 302 -15.14 -13.44 27.19
N CYS A 303 -15.01 -14.76 27.30
CA CYS A 303 -16.04 -15.61 27.89
C CYS A 303 -15.76 -15.83 29.38
N LEU A 304 -16.65 -15.32 30.24
CA LEU A 304 -16.60 -15.54 31.68
C LEU A 304 -17.93 -16.13 32.15
N SER A 305 -17.89 -17.36 32.68
CA SER A 305 -19.07 -18.05 33.24
C SER A 305 -20.29 -18.07 32.29
N GLY A 306 -20.07 -18.35 31.01
CA GLY A 306 -21.13 -18.40 29.99
C GLY A 306 -21.60 -17.03 29.46
N THR A 307 -21.01 -15.93 29.93
CA THR A 307 -21.31 -14.57 29.46
C THR A 307 -20.15 -14.03 28.63
N CYS A 308 -20.45 -13.45 27.46
CA CYS A 308 -19.45 -12.79 26.62
C CYS A 308 -19.35 -11.29 26.94
N SER A 309 -18.13 -10.77 27.01
CA SER A 309 -17.82 -9.35 27.11
C SER A 309 -16.65 -8.98 26.19
N THR A 310 -16.65 -7.77 25.61
CA THR A 310 -15.52 -7.30 24.80
C THR A 310 -14.52 -6.59 25.70
N GLN A 311 -13.31 -7.14 25.84
CA GLN A 311 -12.26 -6.63 26.73
C GLN A 311 -10.89 -6.76 26.07
N ALA A 312 -9.81 -6.28 26.70
CA ALA A 312 -8.45 -6.62 26.30
C ALA A 312 -8.07 -8.03 26.79
N ALA A 313 -7.07 -8.66 26.15
CA ALA A 313 -6.64 -10.02 26.48
C ALA A 313 -6.23 -10.18 27.95
N ASP A 314 -5.41 -9.25 28.47
CA ASP A 314 -4.94 -9.29 29.86
C ASP A 314 -6.08 -9.10 30.86
N ASP A 315 -7.01 -8.18 30.58
CA ASP A 315 -8.19 -7.95 31.44
C ASP A 315 -9.10 -9.19 31.48
N CYS A 316 -9.24 -9.89 30.34
CA CYS A 316 -10.00 -11.13 30.25
C CYS A 316 -9.38 -12.24 31.11
N ILE A 317 -8.07 -12.45 30.98
CA ILE A 317 -7.34 -13.48 31.73
C ILE A 317 -7.32 -13.15 33.23
N ASN A 318 -7.05 -11.89 33.59
CA ASN A 318 -7.04 -11.43 34.99
C ASN A 318 -8.43 -11.53 35.65
N SER A 319 -9.50 -11.44 34.86
CA SER A 319 -10.88 -11.66 35.33
C SER A 319 -11.27 -13.14 35.42
N GLY A 320 -10.36 -14.06 35.09
CA GLY A 320 -10.61 -15.51 35.06
C GLY A 320 -11.47 -15.97 33.88
N GLY A 321 -11.55 -15.15 32.82
CA GLY A 321 -12.27 -15.47 31.59
C GLY A 321 -11.38 -16.17 30.56
N THR A 322 -12.02 -16.78 29.56
CA THR A 322 -11.35 -17.38 28.41
C THR A 322 -11.36 -16.41 27.23
N TRP A 323 -10.18 -15.95 26.85
CA TRP A 323 -9.98 -15.07 25.71
C TRP A 323 -10.18 -15.82 24.39
N GLN A 324 -10.95 -15.25 23.47
CA GLN A 324 -11.27 -15.88 22.18
C GLN A 324 -10.38 -15.42 21.02
N GLY A 325 -9.49 -14.45 21.25
CA GLY A 325 -8.60 -13.88 20.24
C GLY A 325 -8.91 -12.43 19.91
N ALA A 326 -7.91 -11.69 19.45
CA ALA A 326 -8.06 -10.30 19.03
C ALA A 326 -9.04 -10.17 17.86
N GLY A 327 -9.90 -9.14 17.88
CA GLY A 327 -10.89 -8.86 16.84
C GLY A 327 -12.14 -9.74 16.87
N THR A 328 -12.24 -10.72 17.77
CA THR A 328 -13.44 -11.56 17.89
C THR A 328 -14.63 -10.80 18.49
N LEU A 329 -15.81 -10.95 17.90
CA LEU A 329 -17.02 -10.25 18.34
C LEU A 329 -17.87 -11.14 19.26
N CYS A 330 -18.42 -10.56 20.33
CA CYS A 330 -19.33 -11.30 21.22
C CYS A 330 -20.65 -11.72 20.55
N SER A 331 -21.00 -11.13 19.41
CA SER A 331 -22.14 -11.56 18.59
C SER A 331 -21.89 -12.87 17.83
N GLU A 332 -20.62 -13.28 17.69
CA GLU A 332 -20.20 -14.44 16.92
C GLU A 332 -19.73 -15.59 17.82
N ILE A 333 -19.57 -15.34 19.12
CA ILE A 333 -19.13 -16.30 20.13
C ILE A 333 -20.30 -16.68 21.04
N ASP A 334 -20.66 -17.97 21.04
CA ASP A 334 -21.55 -18.54 22.05
C ASP A 334 -20.74 -19.09 23.23
N CYS A 335 -20.63 -18.32 24.30
CA CYS A 335 -19.92 -18.74 25.52
C CYS A 335 -20.62 -19.90 26.27
N ASN A 336 -21.81 -20.32 25.86
CA ASN A 336 -22.53 -21.48 26.41
C ASN A 336 -22.47 -22.70 25.48
N ALA A 337 -21.91 -22.56 24.28
CA ALA A 337 -21.63 -23.71 23.44
C ALA A 337 -20.59 -24.59 24.15
N GLY A 338 -20.89 -25.89 24.25
CA GLY A 338 -19.92 -26.87 24.72
C GLY A 338 -18.62 -26.79 23.92
N GLY A 339 -17.53 -27.18 24.55
CA GLY A 339 -16.19 -27.22 23.95
C GLY A 339 -15.53 -28.56 24.23
N ALA A 340 -14.43 -28.86 23.54
CA ALA A 340 -13.66 -30.06 23.80
C ALA A 340 -13.16 -30.05 25.26
N CYS A 341 -13.50 -31.11 25.98
CA CYS A 341 -13.09 -31.35 27.35
C CYS A 341 -12.23 -32.62 27.39
N CYS A 342 -10.93 -32.44 27.60
CA CYS A 342 -9.95 -33.51 27.66
C CYS A 342 -9.91 -34.09 29.08
N ILE A 343 -10.26 -35.36 29.27
CA ILE A 343 -10.41 -35.99 30.59
C ILE A 343 -9.27 -37.00 30.83
N PRO A 344 -8.19 -36.61 31.56
CA PRO A 344 -7.00 -37.47 31.73
C PRO A 344 -7.31 -38.83 32.34
N ALA A 345 -8.25 -38.89 33.28
CA ALA A 345 -8.65 -40.13 33.95
C ALA A 345 -9.22 -41.20 33.00
N THR A 346 -9.70 -40.81 31.82
CA THR A 346 -10.32 -41.72 30.83
C THR A 346 -9.57 -41.78 29.51
N GLY A 347 -8.62 -40.86 29.26
CA GLY A 347 -8.01 -40.68 27.95
C GLY A 347 -8.99 -40.22 26.86
N GLY A 348 -10.18 -39.74 27.23
CA GLY A 348 -11.25 -39.36 26.31
C GLY A 348 -11.48 -37.86 26.20
N CYS A 349 -12.09 -37.43 25.10
CA CYS A 349 -12.62 -36.08 24.90
C CYS A 349 -14.15 -36.10 24.88
N LEU A 350 -14.79 -35.21 25.63
CA LEU A 350 -16.24 -34.96 25.56
C LEU A 350 -16.52 -33.50 25.22
N SER A 351 -17.58 -33.23 24.46
CA SER A 351 -18.05 -31.85 24.28
C SER A 351 -18.92 -31.47 25.48
N LEU A 352 -18.36 -30.67 26.39
CA LEU A 352 -19.01 -30.25 27.63
C LEU A 352 -18.90 -28.73 27.80
N PRO A 353 -19.85 -28.06 28.48
CA PRO A 353 -19.63 -26.70 28.96
C PRO A 353 -18.40 -26.63 29.89
N ALA A 354 -17.76 -25.46 29.97
CA ALA A 354 -16.56 -25.25 30.79
C ALA A 354 -16.73 -25.69 32.26
N THR A 355 -17.90 -25.41 32.85
CA THR A 355 -18.24 -25.80 34.23
C THR A 355 -18.27 -27.30 34.41
N ASP A 356 -18.90 -28.00 33.47
CA ASP A 356 -19.10 -29.44 33.53
C ASP A 356 -17.78 -30.17 33.26
N CYS A 357 -16.93 -29.60 32.39
CA CYS A 357 -15.58 -30.10 32.15
C CYS A 357 -14.72 -30.09 33.42
N GLY A 358 -14.76 -28.99 34.19
CA GLY A 358 -14.06 -28.90 35.48
C GLY A 358 -14.61 -29.90 36.52
N LEU A 359 -15.91 -30.15 36.53
CA LEU A 359 -16.54 -31.11 37.46
C LEU A 359 -16.12 -32.57 37.22
N VAL A 360 -15.81 -32.93 35.97
CA VAL A 360 -15.30 -34.26 35.62
C VAL A 360 -13.78 -34.36 35.68
N GLY A 361 -13.10 -33.31 36.16
CA GLY A 361 -11.64 -33.25 36.25
C GLY A 361 -10.95 -33.18 34.90
N GLY A 362 -11.62 -32.66 33.87
CA GLY A 362 -11.06 -32.45 32.54
C GLY A 362 -10.53 -31.03 32.32
N THR A 363 -9.74 -30.88 31.27
CA THR A 363 -9.20 -29.61 30.79
C THR A 363 -10.04 -29.12 29.61
N PHE A 364 -10.58 -27.91 29.73
CA PHE A 364 -11.47 -27.32 28.73
C PHE A 364 -10.68 -26.52 27.68
N SER A 365 -10.86 -26.83 26.39
CA SER A 365 -10.13 -26.19 25.29
C SER A 365 -10.78 -24.90 24.75
N GLY A 366 -11.91 -24.49 25.31
CA GLY A 366 -12.63 -23.26 24.93
C GLY A 366 -13.98 -23.54 24.24
N PRO A 367 -14.93 -22.59 24.31
CA PRO A 367 -16.25 -22.75 23.71
C PRO A 367 -16.17 -22.90 22.19
N GLY A 368 -17.02 -23.75 21.61
CA GLY A 368 -17.06 -23.98 20.16
C GLY A 368 -15.96 -24.90 19.60
N THR A 369 -14.97 -25.28 20.41
CA THR A 369 -13.99 -26.32 20.03
C THR A 369 -14.66 -27.70 20.00
N THR A 370 -14.22 -28.58 19.09
CA THR A 370 -14.82 -29.92 18.95
C THR A 370 -13.82 -31.01 19.26
N CYS A 371 -14.28 -32.11 19.87
CA CYS A 371 -13.43 -33.28 20.11
C CYS A 371 -12.93 -33.98 18.84
N GLY A 372 -13.47 -33.64 17.66
CA GLY A 372 -12.96 -34.15 16.39
C GLY A 372 -11.71 -33.42 15.89
N THR A 373 -11.47 -32.20 16.38
CA THR A 373 -10.35 -31.33 15.98
C THR A 373 -9.37 -31.06 17.11
N THR A 374 -9.80 -31.21 18.36
CA THR A 374 -8.95 -31.01 19.52
C THR A 374 -8.19 -32.29 19.86
N ILE A 375 -6.86 -32.22 19.81
CA ILE A 375 -5.97 -33.30 20.25
C ILE A 375 -5.80 -33.19 21.78
N CYS A 376 -6.41 -34.12 22.51
CA CYS A 376 -6.41 -34.09 23.97
C CYS A 376 -5.22 -34.79 24.61
N PHE A 377 -4.70 -35.82 23.94
CA PHE A 377 -3.64 -36.68 24.44
C PHE A 377 -2.71 -36.96 23.26
N PRO A 378 -1.79 -36.02 22.97
CA PRO A 378 -0.91 -36.17 21.82
C PRO A 378 0.03 -37.36 22.05
N GLU A 379 0.16 -38.20 21.03
CA GLU A 379 1.11 -39.31 20.98
C GLU A 379 1.93 -39.18 19.71
N GLY A 380 3.24 -39.40 19.78
CA GLY A 380 4.09 -39.28 18.62
C GLY A 380 5.55 -39.62 18.89
N ALA A 381 6.37 -39.32 17.88
CA ALA A 381 7.79 -39.58 17.87
C ALA A 381 8.54 -38.75 18.90
N CYS A 382 9.52 -39.37 19.54
CA CYS A 382 10.45 -38.71 20.43
C CYS A 382 11.88 -38.96 19.97
N CYS A 383 12.59 -37.90 19.59
CA CYS A 383 14.02 -37.95 19.26
C CYS A 383 14.82 -37.76 20.54
N LEU A 384 15.54 -38.79 20.97
CA LEU A 384 16.47 -38.72 22.10
C LEU A 384 17.77 -38.05 21.68
N ASP A 385 18.52 -37.54 22.65
CA ASP A 385 19.78 -36.82 22.43
C ASP A 385 20.86 -37.66 21.70
N ASP A 386 20.76 -39.00 21.73
CA ASP A 386 21.69 -39.92 21.05
C ASP A 386 21.30 -40.24 19.60
N GLY A 387 20.30 -39.56 19.04
CA GLY A 387 19.76 -39.82 17.71
C GLY A 387 18.73 -40.95 17.67
N THR A 388 18.53 -41.68 18.77
CA THR A 388 17.51 -42.73 18.84
C THR A 388 16.12 -42.12 18.79
N CYS A 389 15.28 -42.70 17.95
CA CYS A 389 13.87 -42.36 17.87
C CYS A 389 13.04 -43.40 18.64
N VAL A 390 12.11 -42.98 19.50
CA VAL A 390 11.18 -43.86 20.23
C VAL A 390 9.70 -43.53 19.94
N GLU A 391 8.88 -44.58 19.74
CA GLU A 391 7.47 -44.50 19.31
C GLU A 391 6.51 -45.44 20.04
N PRO A 392 5.22 -45.06 20.11
CA PRO A 392 4.72 -43.71 20.35
C PRO A 392 4.72 -43.42 21.85
N THR A 393 5.05 -42.19 22.23
CA THR A 393 5.10 -41.75 23.65
C THR A 393 4.44 -40.37 23.84
N THR A 394 4.13 -40.00 25.08
CA THR A 394 3.56 -38.68 25.40
C THR A 394 4.66 -37.59 25.42
N PRO A 395 4.32 -36.30 25.26
CA PRO A 395 5.31 -35.21 25.39
C PRO A 395 6.02 -35.22 26.75
N GLU A 396 5.31 -35.53 27.83
CA GLU A 396 5.86 -35.63 29.18
C GLU A 396 6.84 -36.81 29.32
N ASP A 397 6.49 -37.97 28.78
CA ASP A 397 7.37 -39.13 28.79
C ASP A 397 8.58 -38.93 27.87
N CYS A 398 8.42 -38.23 26.75
CA CYS A 398 9.50 -37.87 25.84
C CYS A 398 10.53 -36.95 26.50
N THR A 399 10.05 -35.88 27.15
CA THR A 399 10.94 -35.00 27.93
C THR A 399 11.55 -35.72 29.12
N GLY A 400 10.82 -36.62 29.78
CA GLY A 400 11.32 -37.49 30.84
C GLY A 400 12.43 -38.45 30.38
N ALA A 401 12.44 -38.84 29.11
CA ALA A 401 13.45 -39.68 28.49
C ALA A 401 14.69 -38.88 27.98
N GLY A 402 14.70 -37.55 28.12
CA GLY A 402 15.77 -36.71 27.57
C GLY A 402 15.68 -36.57 26.05
N GLY A 403 14.46 -36.46 25.51
CA GLY A 403 14.23 -36.26 24.08
C GLY A 403 13.33 -35.08 23.75
N VAL A 404 13.23 -34.82 22.45
CA VAL A 404 12.42 -33.78 21.83
C VAL A 404 11.24 -34.42 21.11
N PHE A 405 10.02 -34.05 21.55
CA PHE A 405 8.77 -34.53 20.97
C PHE A 405 8.54 -33.88 19.60
N GLN A 406 8.22 -34.69 18.59
CA GLN A 406 8.18 -34.25 17.19
C GLN A 406 6.79 -33.85 16.71
N GLY A 407 5.76 -34.04 17.55
CA GLY A 407 4.39 -33.65 17.29
C GLY A 407 3.42 -34.83 17.30
N ASP A 408 2.13 -34.53 17.46
CA ASP A 408 1.08 -35.55 17.48
C ASP A 408 0.97 -36.29 16.13
N GLY A 409 0.83 -37.61 16.18
CA GLY A 409 0.68 -38.47 15.00
C GLY A 409 1.97 -38.68 14.18
N THR A 410 3.12 -38.21 14.67
CA THR A 410 4.43 -38.52 14.06
C THR A 410 4.88 -39.94 14.40
N ASP A 411 5.65 -40.58 13.51
CA ASP A 411 6.23 -41.91 13.73
C ASP A 411 7.74 -41.97 13.40
N CYS A 412 8.47 -42.97 13.91
CA CYS A 412 9.94 -43.06 13.74
C CYS A 412 10.29 -43.61 12.37
N ALA A 413 9.31 -44.15 11.64
CA ALA A 413 9.52 -44.57 10.28
C ALA A 413 9.64 -43.36 9.34
N SER A 414 9.02 -42.23 9.70
CA SER A 414 9.00 -41.00 8.93
C SER A 414 9.73 -39.83 9.60
N THR A 415 10.03 -39.92 10.89
CA THR A 415 10.74 -38.88 11.64
C THR A 415 12.25 -39.12 11.57
N ASN A 416 12.98 -38.10 11.11
CA ASN A 416 14.43 -38.12 11.09
C ASN A 416 14.97 -37.57 12.41
N CYS A 417 15.51 -38.45 13.25
CA CYS A 417 16.28 -38.07 14.43
C CYS A 417 17.77 -38.15 14.04
N PRO A 418 18.41 -37.01 13.73
CA PRO A 418 19.81 -37.01 13.35
C PRO A 418 20.67 -37.41 14.55
N ASP A 419 21.55 -38.38 14.35
CA ASP A 419 22.63 -38.68 15.29
C ASP A 419 23.48 -37.41 15.49
N PRO A 420 23.87 -37.08 16.73
CA PRO A 420 24.77 -35.95 16.96
C PRO A 420 26.11 -36.18 16.26
N GLU A 421 26.59 -35.13 15.59
CA GLU A 421 27.92 -35.10 14.96
C GLU A 421 28.93 -34.38 15.87
N GLY A 422 30.19 -34.73 15.68
CA GLY A 422 31.33 -34.14 16.39
C GLY A 422 32.60 -34.28 15.57
N ALA A 423 33.68 -33.65 16.04
CA ALA A 423 34.98 -33.71 15.41
C ALA A 423 35.54 -35.14 15.47
N CYS A 424 35.89 -35.65 14.30
CA CYS A 424 36.55 -36.94 14.11
C CYS A 424 37.97 -36.73 13.59
N CYS A 425 38.95 -36.98 14.44
CA CYS A 425 40.36 -36.77 14.13
C CYS A 425 40.97 -38.04 13.54
N VAL A 426 41.39 -38.05 12.28
CA VAL A 426 41.93 -39.24 11.61
C VAL A 426 43.47 -39.24 11.64
N PRO A 427 44.12 -39.93 12.59
CA PRO A 427 45.55 -39.75 12.86
C PRO A 427 46.45 -40.20 11.72
N THR A 428 45.96 -41.12 10.87
CA THR A 428 46.71 -41.61 9.71
C THR A 428 46.82 -40.60 8.57
N THR A 429 45.95 -39.58 8.55
CA THR A 429 45.86 -38.60 7.45
C THR A 429 45.90 -37.15 7.92
N GLY A 430 45.86 -36.88 9.22
CA GLY A 430 45.73 -35.52 9.79
C GLY A 430 44.36 -34.88 9.62
N ALA A 431 43.52 -35.40 8.72
CA ALA A 431 42.19 -34.86 8.45
C ALA A 431 41.25 -34.87 9.68
N CYS A 432 40.52 -33.78 9.86
CA CYS A 432 39.33 -33.73 10.72
C CYS A 432 38.04 -33.67 9.90
N LEU A 433 37.06 -34.49 10.28
CA LEU A 433 35.73 -34.54 9.67
C LEU A 433 34.64 -34.39 10.76
N LEU A 434 33.54 -33.70 10.45
CA LEU A 434 32.33 -33.79 11.27
C LEU A 434 31.60 -35.08 10.90
N LEU A 435 31.61 -36.05 11.80
CA LEU A 435 30.98 -37.36 11.62
C LEU A 435 30.25 -37.74 12.90
N THR A 436 29.31 -38.67 12.81
CA THR A 436 28.79 -39.35 14.00
C THR A 436 29.89 -40.22 14.61
N ASN A 437 29.81 -40.52 15.91
CA ASN A 437 30.76 -41.39 16.60
C ASN A 437 30.99 -42.74 15.86
N SER A 438 29.90 -43.35 15.38
CA SER A 438 29.98 -44.60 14.61
C SER A 438 30.75 -44.43 13.29
N ASN A 439 30.46 -43.36 12.53
CA ASN A 439 31.15 -43.10 11.27
C ASN A 439 32.62 -42.71 11.50
N CYS A 440 32.94 -42.07 12.63
CA CYS A 440 34.31 -41.76 13.00
C CYS A 440 35.17 -43.02 13.18
N GLY A 441 34.63 -44.05 13.84
CA GLY A 441 35.30 -45.34 13.97
C GLY A 441 35.52 -46.06 12.63
N VAL A 442 34.62 -45.88 11.65
CA VAL A 442 34.73 -46.48 10.31
C VAL A 442 35.91 -45.90 9.53
N VAL A 443 36.19 -44.60 9.67
CA VAL A 443 37.35 -43.95 9.01
C VAL A 443 38.65 -44.08 9.82
N GLY A 444 38.63 -44.83 10.92
CA GLY A 444 39.80 -45.02 11.79
C GLY A 444 40.18 -43.76 12.58
N GLY A 445 39.24 -42.84 12.78
CA GLY A 445 39.45 -41.62 13.55
C GLY A 445 39.13 -41.76 15.03
N GLN A 446 39.57 -40.79 15.82
CA GLN A 446 39.23 -40.61 17.22
C GLN A 446 38.15 -39.53 17.33
N TYR A 447 37.03 -39.88 17.98
CA TYR A 447 35.90 -38.98 18.15
C TYR A 447 36.10 -38.10 19.39
N ALA A 448 36.04 -36.78 19.21
CA ALA A 448 36.27 -35.81 20.29
C ALA A 448 35.04 -35.57 21.18
N GLY A 449 33.84 -35.97 20.73
CA GLY A 449 32.59 -35.87 21.47
C GLY A 449 31.51 -35.10 20.70
N ASP A 450 30.25 -35.23 21.12
CA ASP A 450 29.12 -34.59 20.42
C ASP A 450 29.19 -33.06 20.49
N GLY A 451 28.91 -32.38 19.37
CA GLY A 451 28.93 -30.92 19.27
C GLY A 451 30.33 -30.29 19.21
N THR A 452 31.39 -31.10 19.22
CA THR A 452 32.77 -30.64 18.99
C THR A 452 33.00 -30.28 17.52
N ILE A 453 33.88 -29.31 17.26
CA ILE A 453 34.21 -28.85 15.90
C ILE A 453 35.69 -29.07 15.58
N CYS A 454 35.98 -29.26 14.29
CA CYS A 454 37.34 -29.58 13.83
C CYS A 454 38.40 -28.52 14.11
N GLU A 455 37.99 -27.26 14.26
CA GLU A 455 38.90 -26.11 14.37
C GLU A 455 39.74 -26.09 15.66
N ASN A 456 39.35 -26.86 16.70
CA ASN A 456 40.04 -26.81 18.01
C ASN A 456 40.36 -28.18 18.64
N GLU A 457 39.88 -29.28 18.05
CA GLU A 457 39.83 -30.59 18.73
C GLU A 457 40.72 -31.63 18.08
N CYS A 458 41.06 -31.41 16.82
CA CYS A 458 41.90 -32.30 16.02
C CYS A 458 43.23 -31.70 15.64
N ASP A 459 43.68 -30.68 16.39
CA ASP A 459 45.08 -30.28 16.41
C ASP A 459 45.88 -31.50 16.86
N SER A 460 46.30 -32.28 15.87
CA SER A 460 47.32 -33.28 16.05
C SER A 460 48.53 -32.49 16.48
N ALA A 461 48.89 -32.62 17.77
CA ALA A 461 50.17 -32.22 18.28
C ALA A 461 51.24 -32.68 17.28
N CYS A 462 51.70 -31.77 16.43
CA CYS A 462 53.02 -31.80 15.85
C CYS A 462 53.86 -31.11 16.92
N PRO A 463 54.56 -31.86 17.79
CA PRO A 463 55.40 -31.23 18.81
C PRO A 463 56.41 -30.25 18.20
N GLU A 464 56.71 -30.43 16.91
CA GLU A 464 57.55 -29.59 16.08
C GLU A 464 56.96 -28.20 15.72
N ASP A 465 55.64 -27.98 15.83
CA ASP A 465 55.02 -26.64 15.75
C ASP A 465 55.04 -26.02 17.15
N LEU A 466 56.06 -25.19 17.36
CA LEU A 466 56.43 -24.67 18.66
C LEU A 466 55.70 -23.36 18.97
N ASP A 467 55.10 -22.71 17.97
CA ASP A 467 54.35 -21.47 18.11
C ASP A 467 52.83 -21.63 17.97
N GLY A 468 52.36 -22.82 17.60
CA GLY A 468 50.96 -23.21 17.51
C GLY A 468 50.25 -22.60 16.30
N SER A 469 50.99 -22.36 15.22
CA SER A 469 50.48 -21.76 13.98
C SER A 469 49.74 -22.73 13.07
N GLY A 470 49.81 -24.04 13.36
CA GLY A 470 49.29 -25.11 12.52
C GLY A 470 50.26 -25.55 11.43
N ALA A 471 51.53 -25.16 11.48
CA ALA A 471 52.54 -25.59 10.52
C ALA A 471 53.95 -25.56 11.12
N VAL A 472 54.79 -26.54 10.75
CA VAL A 472 56.23 -26.52 11.04
C VAL A 472 56.94 -25.72 9.96
N GLU A 473 57.30 -24.48 10.28
CA GLU A 473 57.92 -23.55 9.37
C GLU A 473 59.14 -22.83 9.95
N PHE A 474 59.51 -21.72 9.32
CA PHE A 474 60.72 -21.00 9.71
C PHE A 474 60.62 -20.40 11.11
N ALA A 475 59.42 -20.10 11.59
CA ALA A 475 59.20 -19.57 12.94
C ALA A 475 59.62 -20.61 13.99
N ASP A 476 59.18 -21.86 13.85
CA ASP A 476 59.49 -22.97 14.77
C ASP A 476 60.98 -23.30 14.78
N LEU A 477 61.60 -23.30 13.60
CA LEU A 477 63.04 -23.51 13.49
C LEU A 477 63.82 -22.48 14.29
N ILE A 478 63.42 -21.21 14.23
CA ILE A 478 64.08 -20.14 14.97
C ILE A 478 63.81 -20.29 16.47
N GLN A 479 62.62 -20.70 16.87
CA GLN A 479 62.29 -20.97 18.26
C GLN A 479 63.16 -22.10 18.82
N LEU A 480 63.27 -23.23 18.13
CA LEU A 480 64.12 -24.36 18.51
C LEU A 480 65.60 -23.96 18.58
N LEU A 481 66.13 -23.28 17.55
CA LEU A 481 67.53 -22.84 17.53
C LEU A 481 67.86 -21.82 18.62
N SER A 482 66.87 -21.05 19.07
CA SER A 482 67.03 -20.07 20.16
C SER A 482 67.12 -20.75 21.53
N ALA A 483 66.66 -22.00 21.66
CA ALA A 483 66.64 -22.77 22.89
C ALA A 483 67.77 -23.81 23.01
N PHE A 484 68.73 -23.85 22.06
CA PHE A 484 69.81 -24.84 22.03
C PHE A 484 70.62 -24.91 23.35
N GLY A 485 70.61 -26.09 23.99
CA GLY A 485 71.27 -26.32 25.28
C GLY A 485 70.44 -27.17 26.25
N PRO A 486 70.90 -27.35 27.49
CA PRO A 486 70.17 -28.11 28.51
C PRO A 486 68.81 -27.49 28.78
N CYS A 487 67.77 -28.31 28.72
CA CYS A 487 66.40 -27.86 28.83
C CYS A 487 65.56 -28.99 29.42
N ASP A 488 65.04 -28.80 30.63
CA ASP A 488 64.32 -29.85 31.35
C ASP A 488 62.81 -29.54 31.27
N GLY A 489 62.13 -30.18 30.31
CA GLY A 489 60.68 -30.06 30.10
C GLY A 489 60.20 -28.85 29.28
N CYS A 490 61.03 -28.31 28.39
CA CYS A 490 60.58 -27.31 27.42
C CYS A 490 60.01 -27.95 26.16
N ALA A 491 59.22 -27.18 25.39
CA ALA A 491 58.56 -27.67 24.19
C ALA A 491 59.58 -28.00 23.07
N GLU A 492 60.73 -27.35 23.09
CA GLU A 492 61.78 -27.50 22.08
C GLU A 492 62.63 -28.79 22.23
N ASP A 493 62.52 -29.53 23.35
CA ASP A 493 63.14 -30.85 23.55
C ASP A 493 62.20 -31.96 23.05
N LEU A 494 62.12 -32.06 21.72
CA LEU A 494 61.18 -32.90 21.00
C LEU A 494 61.35 -34.40 21.25
N ASN A 495 62.57 -34.83 21.62
CA ASN A 495 62.86 -36.24 21.93
C ASN A 495 62.97 -36.54 23.44
N ALA A 496 62.73 -35.54 24.30
CA ALA A 496 62.78 -35.64 25.75
C ALA A 496 64.13 -36.15 26.30
N SER A 497 65.24 -35.73 25.70
CA SER A 497 66.59 -36.09 26.16
C SER A 497 67.06 -35.30 27.37
N GLY A 498 66.35 -34.23 27.74
CA GLY A 498 66.75 -33.24 28.73
C GLY A 498 67.63 -32.11 28.17
N ALA A 499 67.73 -31.99 26.84
CA ALA A 499 68.45 -30.92 26.16
C ALA A 499 67.91 -30.71 24.73
N VAL A 500 67.86 -29.45 24.29
CA VAL A 500 67.63 -29.10 22.88
C VAL A 500 68.95 -29.22 22.14
N GLU A 501 69.06 -30.24 21.29
CA GLU A 501 70.29 -30.57 20.57
C GLU A 501 70.03 -30.90 19.10
N PHE A 502 71.07 -31.41 18.43
CA PHE A 502 71.01 -31.67 16.99
C PHE A 502 69.93 -32.69 16.61
N ASN A 503 69.57 -33.60 17.52
CA ASN A 503 68.52 -34.58 17.26
C ASN A 503 67.12 -33.94 17.22
N ASP A 504 66.87 -32.91 18.03
CA ASP A 504 65.61 -32.14 18.03
C ASP A 504 65.50 -31.28 16.78
N LEU A 505 66.61 -30.68 16.35
CA LEU A 505 66.67 -29.98 15.06
C LEU A 505 66.32 -30.92 13.89
N ILE A 506 66.79 -32.17 13.93
CA ILE A 506 66.42 -33.16 12.91
C ILE A 506 64.93 -33.51 13.01
N ALA A 507 64.37 -33.66 14.21
CA ALA A 507 62.95 -33.95 14.39
C ALA A 507 62.08 -32.86 13.75
N LEU A 508 62.36 -31.59 14.08
CA LEU A 508 61.67 -30.44 13.50
C LEU A 508 61.80 -30.38 11.98
N LEU A 509 63.02 -30.46 11.44
CA LEU A 509 63.23 -30.38 9.99
C LEU A 509 62.64 -31.57 9.22
N SER A 510 62.43 -32.71 9.89
CA SER A 510 61.83 -33.89 9.27
C SER A 510 60.31 -33.76 9.10
N ALA A 511 59.69 -32.82 9.82
CA ALA A 511 58.25 -32.57 9.83
C ALA A 511 57.84 -31.27 9.10
N TRP A 512 58.74 -30.66 8.33
CA TRP A 512 58.52 -29.35 7.69
C TRP A 512 57.28 -29.31 6.78
N GLY A 513 56.35 -28.39 7.05
CA GLY A 513 55.09 -28.23 6.31
C GLY A 513 53.88 -28.02 7.24
N GLU A 514 52.68 -27.97 6.68
CA GLU A 514 51.44 -27.89 7.46
C GLU A 514 51.27 -29.11 8.38
N CYS A 515 50.76 -28.84 9.58
CA CYS A 515 50.09 -29.81 10.42
C CYS A 515 48.60 -29.84 9.99
#